data_AF-A0A5K1FSD9-F1
#
_entry.id   AF-A0A5K1FSD9-F1
#
_cell.length_a   1.000
_cell.length_b   1.000
_cell.length_c   1.000
_cell.angle_alpha   90.00
_cell.angle_beta   90.00
_cell.angle_gamma   90.00
#
_symmetry.space_group_name_H-M   'P 1'
#
loop_
_entity.id
_entity.type
_entity.pdbx_description
1 polymer ?
#
loop_
_entity_poly.entity_id
_entity_poly.type
_entity_poly.pdbx_seq_one_letter_code
_entity_poly.pdbx_strand_id
1 'polypeptide(L)'
;ASPCMSCSQPAEAHVRRYIHEQGSVSMYVKCIPSLNLPGKPEGKIWMWHRCLKCARKDGVSEAKNRVIMSDAAWGLSFGKFLELSFSDNATAKRVASCSHSLQRDCLHYYG
;
A
#
# COMPACT_ATOMS: atom_id res chain seq x y z
N ALA A 1 -10.97 -10.30 -11.38
CA ALA A 1 -9.64 -9.82 -11.83
C ALA A 1 -9.46 -10.26 -13.27
N SER A 2 -9.04 -9.36 -14.17
CA SER A 2 -8.77 -9.74 -15.56
C SER A 2 -7.41 -10.45 -15.67
N PRO A 3 -7.28 -11.49 -16.51
CA PRO A 3 -6.01 -12.15 -16.77
C PRO A 3 -5.02 -11.22 -17.49
N CYS A 4 -3.74 -11.48 -17.33
CA CYS A 4 -2.67 -10.76 -18.03
C CYS A 4 -2.77 -11.01 -19.54
N MET A 5 -2.74 -9.96 -20.35
CA MET A 5 -2.86 -10.09 -21.82
C MET A 5 -1.67 -10.81 -22.46
N SER A 6 -0.49 -10.79 -21.83
CA SER A 6 0.73 -11.38 -22.40
C SER A 6 0.91 -12.87 -22.09
N CYS A 7 0.43 -13.34 -20.94
CA CYS A 7 0.67 -14.71 -20.48
C CYS A 7 -0.58 -15.43 -19.95
N SER A 8 -1.74 -14.77 -19.98
CA SER A 8 -3.04 -15.28 -19.49
C SER A 8 -3.10 -15.68 -18.01
N GLN A 9 -2.02 -15.48 -17.25
CA GLN A 9 -1.97 -15.75 -15.82
C GLN A 9 -2.74 -14.67 -15.03
N PRO A 10 -3.27 -14.99 -13.83
CA PRO A 10 -3.99 -14.03 -13.01
C PRO A 10 -3.06 -12.92 -12.51
N ALA A 11 -3.64 -11.78 -12.09
CA ALA A 11 -2.88 -10.63 -11.61
C ALA A 11 -1.97 -10.96 -10.40
N GLU A 12 -2.37 -11.92 -9.57
CA GLU A 12 -1.61 -12.38 -8.39
C GLU A 12 -0.37 -13.21 -8.72
N ALA A 13 -0.26 -13.73 -9.95
CA ALA A 13 0.96 -14.37 -10.44
C ALA A 13 2.05 -13.35 -10.83
N HIS A 14 1.75 -12.04 -10.75
CA HIS A 14 2.64 -10.97 -11.19
C HIS A 14 3.03 -10.04 -10.03
N VAL A 15 4.27 -9.58 -10.07
CA VAL A 15 4.75 -8.45 -9.28
C VAL A 15 4.92 -7.26 -10.24
N ARG A 16 4.22 -6.16 -9.97
CA ARG A 16 4.43 -4.91 -10.73
C ARG A 16 5.47 -4.08 -10.03
N ARG A 17 6.55 -3.71 -10.72
CA ARG A 17 7.63 -2.90 -10.17
C ARG A 17 7.79 -1.61 -10.94
N TYR A 18 7.84 -0.51 -10.20
CA TYR A 18 8.09 0.84 -10.71
C TYR A 18 9.42 1.30 -10.14
N ILE A 19 10.36 1.66 -11.03
CA ILE A 19 11.72 2.02 -10.67
C ILE A 19 11.94 3.48 -11.01
N HIS A 20 12.55 4.21 -10.08
CA HIS A 20 13.00 5.57 -10.24
C HIS A 20 14.42 5.67 -9.66
N GLU A 21 15.18 6.70 -10.02
CA GLU A 21 16.55 6.88 -9.50
C GLU A 21 16.58 6.90 -7.96
N GLN A 22 15.51 7.43 -7.35
CA GLN A 22 15.39 7.59 -5.89
C GLN A 22 14.77 6.36 -5.18
N GLY A 23 14.45 5.29 -5.90
CA GLY A 23 13.98 4.05 -5.28
C GLY A 23 13.09 3.17 -6.17
N SER A 24 12.48 2.14 -5.58
CA SER A 24 11.53 1.29 -6.29
C SER A 24 10.29 0.99 -5.46
N VAL A 25 9.16 0.87 -6.13
CA VAL A 25 7.90 0.43 -5.56
C VAL A 25 7.54 -0.92 -6.19
N SER A 26 7.37 -1.95 -5.36
CA SER A 26 6.90 -3.27 -5.79
C SER A 26 5.48 -3.51 -5.26
N MET A 27 4.55 -3.82 -6.16
CA MET A 27 3.15 -4.10 -5.84
C MET A 27 2.88 -5.59 -5.98
N TYR A 28 2.22 -6.12 -4.95
CA TYR A 28 1.80 -7.52 -4.86
C TYR A 28 0.28 -7.55 -4.75
N VAL A 29 -0.36 -8.42 -5.52
CA VAL A 29 -1.80 -8.66 -5.44
C VAL A 29 -2.01 -10.05 -4.90
N LYS A 30 -2.95 -10.19 -3.96
CA LYS A 30 -3.38 -11.50 -3.44
C LYS A 30 -4.90 -11.53 -3.39
N CYS A 31 -5.50 -12.57 -3.96
CA CYS A 31 -6.90 -12.88 -3.69
C CYS A 31 -6.99 -13.64 -2.35
N ILE A 32 -7.79 -13.13 -1.42
CA ILE A 32 -8.06 -13.79 -0.13
C ILE A 32 -9.56 -14.08 -0.06
N PRO A 33 -10.00 -15.28 -0.46
CA PRO A 33 -11.43 -15.59 -0.63
C PRO A 33 -12.29 -15.39 0.63
N SER A 34 -11.71 -15.62 1.81
CA SER A 34 -12.39 -15.50 3.10
C SER A 34 -12.39 -14.08 3.68
N LEU A 35 -11.69 -13.13 3.06
CA LEU A 35 -11.60 -11.77 3.56
C LEU A 35 -12.73 -10.90 2.98
N ASN A 36 -13.78 -10.69 3.77
CA ASN A 36 -14.81 -9.69 3.47
C ASN A 36 -14.63 -8.50 4.40
N LEU A 37 -14.12 -7.40 3.85
CA LEU A 37 -14.01 -6.16 4.58
C LEU A 37 -15.37 -5.43 4.59
N PRO A 38 -15.81 -4.87 5.73
CA PRO A 38 -17.06 -4.10 5.79
C PRO A 38 -17.02 -2.94 4.81
N GLY A 39 -18.13 -2.59 4.15
CA GLY A 39 -18.13 -1.47 3.21
C GLY A 39 -17.77 -1.83 1.76
N LYS A 40 -17.43 -3.10 1.48
CA LYS A 40 -17.08 -3.58 0.13
C LYS A 40 -18.23 -3.40 -0.89
N PRO A 41 -19.51 -3.71 -0.57
CA PRO A 41 -20.64 -3.44 -1.46
C PRO A 41 -20.78 -1.94 -1.83
N GLU A 42 -20.40 -1.06 -0.91
CA GLU A 42 -20.42 0.40 -1.05
C GLU A 42 -19.16 0.95 -1.73
N GLY A 43 -18.26 0.08 -2.20
CA GLY A 43 -17.02 0.46 -2.89
C GLY A 43 -15.96 1.07 -1.96
N LYS A 44 -16.08 0.92 -0.63
CA LYS A 44 -15.11 1.44 0.32
C LYS A 44 -13.83 0.62 0.26
N ILE A 45 -12.70 1.32 0.24
CA ILE A 45 -11.36 0.70 0.28
C ILE A 45 -10.79 0.92 1.68
N TRP A 46 -10.37 -0.15 2.32
CA TRP A 46 -9.60 -0.07 3.55
C TRP A 46 -8.14 0.11 3.22
N MET A 47 -7.46 0.93 4.02
CA MET A 47 -6.02 1.08 3.95
C MET A 47 -5.41 0.95 5.34
N TRP A 48 -4.21 0.37 5.38
CA TRP A 48 -3.38 0.31 6.57
C TRP A 48 -1.93 0.18 6.17
N HIS A 49 -1.04 0.33 7.14
CA HIS A 49 0.38 0.17 6.90
C HIS A 49 1.08 -0.49 8.08
N ARG A 50 2.25 -1.03 7.78
CA ARG A 50 3.14 -1.64 8.76
C ARG A 50 4.55 -1.08 8.56
N CYS A 51 5.08 -0.41 9.56
CA CYS A 51 6.47 0.04 9.55
C CYS A 51 7.42 -1.16 9.70
N LEU A 52 8.42 -1.23 8.83
CA LEU A 52 9.44 -2.26 8.81
C LEU A 52 10.63 -1.96 9.74
N LYS A 53 10.81 -0.68 10.13
CA LYS A 53 11.88 -0.23 11.03
C LYS A 53 11.50 -0.20 12.51
N CYS A 54 10.20 -0.21 12.85
CA CYS A 54 9.77 -0.29 14.24
C CYS A 54 10.17 -1.61 14.90
N ALA A 55 10.53 -1.54 16.18
CA ALA A 55 10.69 -2.73 17.01
C ALA A 55 9.43 -3.59 16.97
N ARG A 56 9.61 -4.89 16.73
CA ARG A 56 8.52 -5.86 16.73
C ARG A 56 8.25 -6.24 18.18
N LYS A 57 7.07 -5.93 18.72
CA LYS A 57 6.59 -6.65 19.91
C LYS A 57 6.05 -8.01 19.43
N ASP A 58 6.48 -9.10 20.05
CA ASP A 58 6.02 -10.46 19.71
C ASP A 58 6.21 -10.88 18.24
N GLY A 59 7.24 -10.37 17.56
CA GLY A 59 7.54 -10.71 16.16
C GLY A 59 6.66 -10.01 15.11
N VAL A 60 5.71 -9.17 15.53
CA VAL A 60 4.87 -8.35 14.65
C VAL A 60 5.03 -6.87 15.04
N SER A 61 5.43 -6.00 14.11
CA SER A 61 5.34 -4.56 14.38
C SER A 61 3.86 -4.18 14.34
N GLU A 62 3.38 -3.39 15.30
CA GLU A 62 1.96 -3.03 15.38
C GLU A 62 1.49 -2.49 14.03
N ALA A 63 0.68 -3.30 13.33
CA ALA A 63 -0.02 -2.84 12.15
C ALA A 63 -1.06 -1.85 12.65
N LYS A 64 -1.08 -0.64 12.10
CA LYS A 64 -2.11 0.33 12.46
C LYS A 64 -3.49 -0.27 12.24
N ASN A 65 -4.46 0.18 13.04
CA ASN A 65 -5.88 -0.08 12.81
C ASN A 65 -6.21 0.21 11.35
N ARG A 66 -6.93 -0.72 10.73
CA ARG A 66 -7.47 -0.52 9.38
C ARG A 66 -8.37 0.71 9.40
N VAL A 67 -8.18 1.61 8.44
CA VAL A 67 -9.02 2.80 8.27
C VAL A 67 -9.62 2.79 6.88
N ILE A 68 -10.81 3.36 6.74
CA ILE A 68 -11.42 3.57 5.43
C ILE A 68 -10.67 4.70 4.73
N MET A 69 -10.32 4.50 3.47
CA MET A 69 -9.69 5.50 2.62
C MET A 69 -10.61 6.72 2.51
N SER A 70 -10.07 7.91 2.77
CA SER A 70 -10.83 9.15 2.65
C SER A 70 -11.04 9.55 1.19
N ASP A 71 -12.05 10.36 0.90
CA ASP A 71 -12.34 10.85 -0.46
C ASP A 71 -11.12 11.55 -1.08
N ALA A 72 -10.40 12.34 -0.27
CA ALA A 72 -9.18 13.01 -0.71
C ALA A 72 -8.06 12.04 -1.09
N ALA A 73 -7.94 10.89 -0.39
CA ALA A 73 -6.96 9.86 -0.72
C ALA A 73 -7.41 9.00 -1.91
N TRP A 74 -8.71 8.73 -2.00
CA TRP A 74 -9.32 7.99 -3.12
C TRP A 74 -9.19 8.75 -4.44
N GLY A 75 -9.30 10.09 -4.40
CA GLY A 75 -9.11 10.96 -5.55
C GLY A 75 -7.65 11.09 -6.03
N LEU A 76 -6.66 10.49 -5.35
CA LEU A 76 -5.27 10.52 -5.81
C LEU A 76 -5.06 9.53 -6.95
N SER A 77 -4.42 10.00 -8.02
CA SER A 77 -3.97 9.11 -9.09
C SER A 77 -2.83 8.22 -8.60
N PHE A 78 -2.68 7.06 -9.24
CA PHE A 78 -1.52 6.20 -9.00
C PHE A 78 -0.19 6.92 -9.30
N GLY A 79 -0.17 7.83 -10.27
CA GLY A 79 0.99 8.68 -10.55
C GLY A 79 1.36 9.57 -9.36
N LYS A 80 0.36 10.14 -8.66
CA LYS A 80 0.61 10.93 -7.45
C LYS A 80 1.12 10.09 -6.29
N PHE A 81 0.64 8.84 -6.16
CA PHE A 81 1.21 7.89 -5.21
C PHE A 81 2.70 7.65 -5.48
N LEU A 82 3.08 7.37 -6.73
CA LEU A 82 4.48 7.17 -7.12
C LEU A 82 5.33 8.42 -6.88
N GLU A 83 4.84 9.60 -7.23
CA GLU A 83 5.54 10.87 -6.98
C GLU A 83 5.83 11.05 -5.48
N LEU A 84 4.85 10.78 -4.61
CA LEU A 84 5.04 10.81 -3.16
C LEU A 84 6.01 9.74 -2.67
N SER A 85 6.00 8.54 -3.25
CA SER A 85 6.91 7.45 -2.87
C SER A 85 8.37 7.73 -3.21
N PHE A 86 8.63 8.43 -4.32
CA PHE A 86 9.99 8.75 -4.76
C PHE A 86 10.51 10.08 -4.23
N SER A 87 9.61 11.03 -3.92
CA SER A 87 9.97 12.34 -3.36
C SER A 87 10.70 12.23 -2.02
N ASP A 88 11.73 13.06 -1.80
CA ASP A 88 12.39 13.22 -0.50
C ASP A 88 11.78 14.35 0.35
N ASN A 89 10.67 14.92 -0.10
CA ASN A 89 10.01 16.04 0.55
C ASN A 89 9.61 15.69 2.00
N ALA A 90 10.16 16.42 2.97
CA ALA A 90 9.86 16.25 4.39
C ALA A 90 8.36 16.39 4.71
N THR A 91 7.60 17.10 3.88
CA THR A 91 6.13 17.26 4.00
C THR A 91 5.38 15.98 3.60
N ALA A 92 5.95 15.17 2.70
CA ALA A 92 5.43 13.85 2.30
C ALA A 92 5.82 12.76 3.32
N LYS A 93 6.80 13.02 4.19
CA LYS A 93 7.10 12.22 5.39
C LYS A 93 6.04 12.50 6.46
N ARG A 94 4.76 12.21 6.14
CA ARG A 94 3.76 12.02 7.19
C ARG A 94 4.33 10.94 8.09
N VAL A 95 4.59 11.32 9.33
CA VAL A 95 5.05 10.42 10.38
C VAL A 95 4.03 9.28 10.40
N ALA A 96 4.51 8.04 10.30
CA ALA A 96 3.69 6.89 10.71
C ALA A 96 3.24 7.11 12.17
N SER A 97 2.66 6.15 12.89
CA SER A 97 2.54 6.36 14.37
C SER A 97 3.92 6.32 15.06
N CYS A 98 5.00 6.35 14.28
CA CYS A 98 6.39 6.33 14.65
C CYS A 98 7.16 7.32 13.77
N SER A 99 8.36 7.73 14.20
CA SER A 99 9.25 8.68 13.53
C SER A 99 9.80 8.25 12.16
N HIS A 100 9.36 7.12 11.61
CA HIS A 100 9.83 6.58 10.34
C HIS A 100 9.01 7.10 9.15
N SER A 101 9.63 7.06 7.96
CA SER A 101 8.98 7.49 6.72
C SER A 101 7.86 6.53 6.35
N LEU A 102 6.62 7.02 6.27
CA LEU A 102 5.51 6.21 5.79
C LEU A 102 5.79 5.64 4.40
N GLN A 103 6.32 6.46 3.49
CA GLN A 103 6.53 6.07 2.09
C GLN A 103 7.69 5.08 1.89
N ARG A 104 8.79 5.23 2.63
CA ARG A 104 10.01 4.43 2.42
C ARG A 104 10.14 3.25 3.39
N ASP A 105 9.66 3.42 4.61
CA ASP A 105 9.92 2.47 5.69
C ASP A 105 8.70 1.59 6.01
N CYS A 106 7.57 1.76 5.31
CA CYS A 106 6.34 1.03 5.59
C CYS A 106 5.82 0.24 4.38
N LEU A 107 5.26 -0.94 4.65
CA LEU A 107 4.40 -1.65 3.72
C LEU A 107 3.01 -1.03 3.77
N HIS A 108 2.45 -0.75 2.60
CA HIS A 108 1.09 -0.27 2.44
C HIS A 108 0.19 -1.41 1.99
N TYR A 109 -0.99 -1.48 2.58
CA TYR A 109 -2.01 -2.44 2.24
C TYR A 109 -3.30 -1.72 1.88
N TYR A 110 -3.98 -2.27 0.88
CA TYR A 110 -5.26 -1.80 0.37
C TYR A 110 -6.15 -3.02 0.16
N GLY A 111 -7.42 -2.95 0.53
CA GLY A 111 -8.35 -4.08 0.40
C GLY A 111 -9.81 -3.67 0.50
#